data_AF-A0A1V5YDP4-F1
#
_entry.id   AF-A0A1V5YDP4-F1
#
_cell.length_a   1.000
_cell.length_b   1.000
_cell.length_c   1.000
_cell.angle_alpha   90.00
_cell.angle_beta   90.00
_cell.angle_gamma   90.00
#
_symmetry.space_group_name_H-M   'P 1'
#
loop_
_entity.id
_entity.type
_entity.pdbx_description
1 polymer ?
#
loop_
_entity_poly.entity_id
_entity_poly.type
_entity_poly.pdbx_seq_one_letter_code
_entity_poly.pdbx_strand_id
1 'polypeptide(L)'
;MTEETFGCPIWVCDGEMGEYDVKVDIPRGTYLKYTYMGKKLQELDAMIAVTHFKGHPMGVFGGALKNIGIGCGSKRGKALTHLLNHERLGVRNFGVNQQAAAAAAQAPHPNTVDRLVAGCPFDCFTWADGTLTFNRERCHLCTACFNTGAFTGILAPNPEVMLIWAATIPDAFSGYVHAIGKDKVGYVNYAMDIAPWCDCCAWSDRAVVPNLGVLASKDPVAIDMACLDMTEHVLATPGSKADELGFSEPGTERFTHVSGMAGVSQYVQINSGIYNGLGTSEYKLIVSDPVANDEEFWMKPYTAANVWGQVHREELRKLDWNVGRFFHDDLQMSMVEMSLKPKGRVEG
;
A
#
# COMPACT_ATOMS: atom_id res chain seq x y z
N MET A 1 -8.32 1.34 14.09
CA MET A 1 -7.85 2.73 14.18
C MET A 1 -8.93 3.61 13.60
N THR A 2 -9.29 4.71 14.28
CA THR A 2 -10.36 5.63 13.86
C THR A 2 -9.81 7.03 13.64
N GLU A 3 -10.56 7.90 12.96
CA GLU A 3 -10.15 9.30 12.76
C GLU A 3 -9.90 10.01 14.09
N GLU A 4 -10.70 9.71 15.12
CA GLU A 4 -10.54 10.26 16.47
C GLU A 4 -9.24 9.80 17.13
N THR A 5 -8.77 8.59 16.83
CA THR A 5 -7.50 8.07 17.34
C THR A 5 -6.31 8.76 16.65
N PHE A 6 -6.42 9.04 15.35
CA PHE A 6 -5.36 9.69 14.58
C PHE A 6 -5.37 11.22 14.68
N GLY A 7 -6.50 11.81 15.08
CA GLY A 7 -6.68 13.26 15.08
C GLY A 7 -6.75 13.88 13.67
N CYS A 8 -6.96 13.06 12.64
CA CYS A 8 -7.06 13.52 11.25
C CYS A 8 -8.01 12.63 10.42
N PRO A 9 -8.55 13.14 9.29
CA PRO A 9 -9.39 12.37 8.39
C PRO A 9 -8.66 11.15 7.82
N ILE A 10 -9.37 10.03 7.67
CA ILE A 10 -8.89 8.82 7.02
C ILE A 10 -9.60 8.66 5.68
N TRP A 11 -8.83 8.62 4.59
CA TRP A 11 -9.38 8.43 3.26
C TRP A 11 -8.91 7.12 2.62
N VAL A 12 -9.86 6.25 2.28
CA VAL A 12 -9.64 5.11 1.38
C VAL A 12 -9.69 5.63 -0.05
N CYS A 13 -8.53 5.88 -0.64
CA CYS A 13 -8.43 6.69 -1.86
C CYS A 13 -8.94 6.00 -3.14
N ASP A 14 -9.16 4.69 -3.11
CA ASP A 14 -9.79 3.91 -4.19
C ASP A 14 -11.27 3.54 -3.90
N GLY A 15 -11.88 4.15 -2.89
CA GLY A 15 -13.26 3.81 -2.45
C GLY A 15 -13.29 2.61 -1.51
N GLU A 16 -14.39 2.45 -0.75
CA GLU A 16 -14.51 1.40 0.28
C GLU A 16 -14.34 -0.01 -0.31
N MET A 17 -14.79 -0.19 -1.55
CA MET A 17 -14.73 -1.45 -2.28
C MET A 17 -13.70 -1.43 -3.41
N GLY A 18 -12.79 -0.45 -3.46
CA GLY A 18 -11.76 -0.34 -4.50
C GLY A 18 -12.30 -0.04 -5.90
N GLU A 19 -13.50 0.54 -5.98
CA GLU A 19 -14.26 0.83 -7.19
C GLU A 19 -13.95 2.21 -7.79
N TYR A 20 -13.32 3.10 -7.02
CA TYR A 20 -13.05 4.48 -7.41
C TYR A 20 -11.60 4.64 -7.88
N ASP A 21 -11.34 4.21 -9.11
CA ASP A 21 -10.00 4.24 -9.71
C ASP A 21 -9.90 4.99 -11.03
N VAL A 22 -8.66 5.31 -11.40
CA VAL A 22 -8.31 5.97 -12.65
C VAL A 22 -7.11 5.26 -13.29
N LYS A 23 -7.18 5.05 -14.60
CA LYS A 23 -6.05 4.51 -15.36
C LYS A 23 -4.94 5.56 -15.43
N VAL A 24 -3.72 5.16 -15.10
CA VAL A 24 -2.52 5.98 -15.26
C VAL A 24 -1.52 5.24 -16.14
N ASP A 25 -0.88 5.97 -17.05
CA ASP A 25 0.13 5.40 -17.94
C ASP A 25 1.46 5.24 -17.22
N ILE A 26 2.24 4.25 -17.64
CA ILE A 26 3.60 3.99 -17.14
C ILE A 26 4.55 4.25 -18.32
N PRO A 27 5.10 5.47 -18.45
CA PRO A 27 5.82 5.87 -19.67
C PRO A 27 7.05 5.01 -19.95
N ARG A 28 7.73 4.56 -18.89
CA ARG A 28 8.95 3.76 -18.97
C ARG A 28 8.89 2.54 -18.04
N GLY A 29 7.90 1.67 -18.24
CA GLY A 29 7.77 0.44 -17.47
C GLY A 29 8.78 -0.63 -17.90
N THR A 30 9.33 -1.37 -16.93
CA THR A 30 10.12 -2.58 -17.17
C THR A 30 9.26 -3.71 -17.73
N TYR A 31 7.97 -3.75 -17.35
CA TYR A 31 7.00 -4.75 -17.77
C TYR A 31 5.59 -4.16 -17.98
N LEU A 32 5.08 -3.35 -17.04
CA LEU A 32 3.74 -2.76 -17.12
C LEU A 32 3.71 -1.54 -18.04
N LYS A 33 2.64 -1.38 -18.81
CA LYS A 33 2.41 -0.20 -19.67
C LYS A 33 1.50 0.85 -19.03
N TYR A 34 0.67 0.42 -18.09
CA TYR A 34 -0.27 1.25 -17.35
C TYR A 34 -0.69 0.52 -16.07
N THR A 35 -1.30 1.25 -15.14
CA THR A 35 -1.93 0.68 -13.94
C THR A 35 -3.18 1.49 -13.55
N TYR A 36 -3.83 1.15 -12.43
CA TYR A 36 -4.97 1.87 -11.88
C TYR A 36 -4.64 2.42 -10.50
N MET A 37 -4.78 3.73 -10.34
CA MET A 37 -4.56 4.47 -9.10
C MET A 37 -5.88 4.74 -8.39
N GLY A 38 -5.89 4.80 -7.06
CA GLY A 38 -7.02 5.35 -6.32
C GLY A 38 -7.28 6.80 -6.77
N LYS A 39 -8.49 7.07 -7.29
CA LYS A 39 -8.75 8.32 -8.02
C LYS A 39 -8.65 9.57 -7.13
N LYS A 40 -8.96 9.45 -5.83
CA LYS A 40 -8.86 10.56 -4.87
C LYS A 40 -7.43 11.11 -4.74
N LEU A 41 -6.40 10.32 -5.04
CA LEU A 41 -5.01 10.78 -5.02
C LEU A 41 -4.72 11.90 -6.04
N GLN A 42 -5.53 12.02 -7.10
CA GLN A 42 -5.39 13.13 -8.08
C GLN A 42 -5.92 14.47 -7.57
N GLU A 43 -6.70 14.45 -6.48
CA GLU A 43 -7.28 15.64 -5.87
C GLU A 43 -6.34 16.28 -4.83
N LEU A 44 -5.20 15.62 -4.53
CA LEU A 44 -4.23 16.08 -3.53
C LEU A 44 -3.18 16.99 -4.17
N ASP A 45 -2.85 18.09 -3.49
CA ASP A 45 -1.81 19.02 -3.94
C ASP A 45 -0.39 18.43 -3.82
N ALA A 46 -0.17 17.66 -2.76
CA ALA A 46 1.09 17.03 -2.41
C ALA A 46 0.88 15.78 -1.53
N MET A 47 1.90 14.93 -1.44
CA MET A 47 1.90 13.72 -0.62
C MET A 47 3.21 13.58 0.15
N ILE A 48 3.13 13.21 1.43
CA ILE A 48 4.27 12.69 2.20
C ILE A 48 4.01 11.22 2.44
N ALA A 49 4.81 10.36 1.82
CA ALA A 49 4.73 8.93 2.00
C ALA A 49 5.54 8.51 3.21
N VAL A 50 4.83 8.10 4.27
CA VAL A 50 5.41 7.54 5.48
C VAL A 50 5.39 6.03 5.37
N THR A 51 6.57 5.42 5.38
CA THR A 51 6.72 3.98 5.13
C THR A 51 7.57 3.31 6.20
N HIS A 52 7.31 2.02 6.40
CA HIS A 52 8.13 1.16 7.23
C HIS A 52 9.07 0.39 6.31
N PHE A 53 10.37 0.62 6.46
CA PHE A 53 11.38 -0.10 5.70
C PHE A 53 11.62 -1.49 6.33
N LYS A 54 11.39 -2.55 5.57
CA LYS A 54 11.49 -3.95 6.03
C LYS A 54 11.60 -4.93 4.87
N GLY A 55 11.59 -6.24 5.14
CA GLY A 55 11.55 -7.24 4.08
C GLY A 55 10.16 -7.44 3.46
N HIS A 56 10.09 -8.02 2.26
CA HIS A 56 8.84 -8.33 1.57
C HIS A 56 8.91 -9.66 0.79
N PRO A 57 7.94 -10.58 0.96
CA PRO A 57 8.01 -11.92 0.37
C PRO A 57 8.07 -11.95 -1.15
N MET A 58 7.34 -11.05 -1.82
CA MET A 58 7.18 -11.02 -3.29
C MET A 58 8.00 -9.92 -3.97
N GLY A 59 8.56 -9.01 -3.16
CA GLY A 59 9.21 -7.79 -3.63
C GLY A 59 10.65 -7.67 -3.12
N VAL A 60 11.09 -8.62 -2.29
CA VAL A 60 12.38 -8.61 -1.58
C VAL A 60 12.38 -7.66 -0.38
N PHE A 61 12.06 -6.38 -0.56
CA PHE A 61 11.91 -5.42 0.54
C PHE A 61 10.64 -4.55 0.40
N GLY A 62 10.24 -3.93 1.50
CA GLY A 62 9.23 -2.90 1.59
C GLY A 62 9.88 -1.58 1.99
N GLY A 63 9.57 -0.51 1.29
CA GLY A 63 10.09 0.85 1.50
C GLY A 63 9.21 1.83 0.73
N ALA A 64 9.74 2.98 0.33
CA ALA A 64 9.05 3.96 -0.50
C ALA A 64 8.47 3.32 -1.78
N LEU A 65 9.30 2.56 -2.51
CA LEU A 65 8.93 1.92 -3.78
C LEU A 65 7.73 0.98 -3.62
N LYS A 66 7.80 0.04 -2.67
CA LYS A 66 6.70 -0.90 -2.41
C LYS A 66 5.48 -0.23 -1.83
N ASN A 67 5.64 0.71 -0.91
CA ASN A 67 4.53 1.35 -0.21
C ASN A 67 3.64 2.09 -1.21
N ILE A 68 4.21 2.92 -2.07
CA ILE A 68 3.44 3.63 -3.10
C ILE A 68 3.04 2.69 -4.25
N GLY A 69 3.96 1.85 -4.74
CA GLY A 69 3.70 0.94 -5.87
C GLY A 69 2.56 -0.05 -5.64
N ILE A 70 2.28 -0.41 -4.38
CA ILE A 70 1.12 -1.23 -4.00
C ILE A 70 0.02 -0.41 -3.33
N GLY A 71 0.37 0.52 -2.44
CA GLY A 71 -0.58 1.23 -1.57
C GLY A 71 -1.43 2.28 -2.29
N CYS A 72 -0.87 2.97 -3.29
CA CYS A 72 -1.62 3.93 -4.11
C CYS A 72 -2.47 3.26 -5.20
N GLY A 73 -2.26 1.96 -5.44
CA GLY A 73 -3.01 1.19 -6.43
C GLY A 73 -4.41 0.82 -5.95
N SER A 74 -5.38 0.88 -6.86
CA SER A 74 -6.72 0.33 -6.63
C SER A 74 -6.70 -1.20 -6.56
N LYS A 75 -7.84 -1.86 -6.30
CA LYS A 75 -7.94 -3.32 -6.47
C LYS A 75 -7.47 -3.80 -7.85
N ARG A 76 -7.83 -3.08 -8.92
CA ARG A 76 -7.39 -3.39 -10.29
C ARG A 76 -5.90 -3.10 -10.48
N GLY A 77 -5.40 -2.01 -9.90
CA GLY A 77 -3.97 -1.66 -9.92
C GLY A 77 -3.13 -2.74 -9.24
N LYS A 78 -3.52 -3.16 -8.03
CA LYS A 78 -2.87 -4.26 -7.29
C LYS A 78 -2.90 -5.57 -8.07
N ALA A 79 -4.01 -5.88 -8.74
CA ALA A 79 -4.11 -7.08 -9.58
C ALA A 79 -3.15 -7.02 -10.79
N LEU A 80 -2.98 -5.85 -11.41
CA LEU A 80 -2.00 -5.65 -12.49
C LEU A 80 -0.57 -5.76 -11.99
N THR A 81 -0.22 -5.11 -10.87
CA THR A 81 1.12 -5.20 -10.29
C THR A 81 1.48 -6.64 -9.93
N HIS A 82 0.52 -7.44 -9.47
CA HIS A 82 0.73 -8.85 -9.21
C HIS A 82 0.51 -9.75 -10.44
N LEU A 83 0.29 -9.19 -11.63
CA LEU A 83 0.06 -9.91 -12.88
C LEU A 83 -1.10 -10.93 -12.82
N LEU A 84 -2.02 -10.79 -11.86
CA LEU A 84 -3.07 -11.78 -11.57
C LEU A 84 -4.13 -11.81 -12.67
N ASN A 85 -4.23 -10.76 -13.47
CA ASN A 85 -5.09 -10.64 -14.64
C ASN A 85 -4.33 -10.76 -15.97
N HIS A 86 -3.04 -11.13 -15.94
CA HIS A 86 -2.24 -11.30 -17.15
C HIS A 86 -2.75 -12.48 -18.00
N GLU A 87 -2.84 -12.30 -19.30
CA GLU A 87 -3.44 -13.29 -20.22
C GLU A 87 -2.75 -14.66 -20.22
N ARG A 88 -1.43 -14.67 -19.97
CA ARG A 88 -0.58 -15.88 -19.94
C ARG A 88 -0.21 -16.32 -18.52
N LEU A 89 -0.12 -15.37 -17.60
CA LEU A 89 0.53 -15.56 -16.31
C LEU A 89 -0.46 -15.46 -15.13
N GLY A 90 -1.63 -14.88 -15.35
CA GLY A 90 -2.60 -14.60 -14.31
C GLY A 90 -3.40 -15.82 -13.86
N VAL A 91 -4.32 -15.58 -12.94
CA VAL A 91 -5.10 -16.58 -12.20
C VAL A 91 -5.82 -17.55 -13.14
N ARG A 92 -6.34 -17.09 -14.28
CA ARG A 92 -7.01 -17.96 -15.25
C ARG A 92 -6.10 -19.08 -15.79
N ASN A 93 -4.78 -18.95 -15.69
CA ASN A 93 -3.81 -19.98 -16.13
C ASN A 93 -3.14 -20.72 -14.98
N PHE A 94 -3.51 -20.44 -13.72
CA PHE A 94 -2.94 -21.17 -12.59
C PHE A 94 -3.26 -22.66 -12.69
N GLY A 95 -2.30 -23.49 -12.29
CA GLY A 95 -2.51 -24.93 -12.14
C GLY A 95 -3.46 -25.22 -10.98
N VAL A 96 -4.13 -26.37 -11.01
CA VAL A 96 -4.90 -26.88 -9.87
C VAL A 96 -4.17 -28.09 -9.31
N ASN A 97 -3.68 -27.97 -8.07
CA ASN A 97 -3.03 -29.06 -7.37
C ASN A 97 -4.09 -29.90 -6.66
N GLN A 98 -4.48 -31.01 -7.29
CA GLN A 98 -5.49 -31.92 -6.74
C GLN A 98 -5.06 -32.56 -5.42
N GLN A 99 -3.76 -32.81 -5.22
CA GLN A 99 -3.27 -33.38 -3.96
C GLN A 99 -3.45 -32.39 -2.80
N ALA A 100 -3.09 -31.12 -3.02
CA ALA A 100 -3.31 -30.07 -2.02
C ALA A 100 -4.80 -29.86 -1.75
N ALA A 101 -5.64 -29.87 -2.79
CA ALA A 101 -7.09 -29.76 -2.64
C ALA A 101 -7.68 -30.94 -1.83
N ALA A 102 -7.30 -32.17 -2.17
CA ALA A 102 -7.75 -33.37 -1.46
C ALA A 102 -7.28 -33.41 -0.01
N ALA A 103 -6.05 -32.97 0.28
CA ALA A 103 -5.54 -32.85 1.64
C ALA A 103 -6.32 -31.79 2.44
N ALA A 104 -6.56 -30.62 1.83
CA ALA A 104 -7.33 -29.54 2.45
C ALA A 104 -8.80 -29.92 2.71
N ALA A 105 -9.38 -30.79 1.88
CA ALA A 105 -10.74 -31.28 2.03
C ALA A 105 -10.91 -32.24 3.23
N GLN A 106 -9.84 -32.78 3.82
CA GLN A 106 -9.92 -33.64 5.00
C GLN A 106 -10.12 -32.86 6.31
N ALA A 107 -9.91 -31.54 6.30
CA ALA A 107 -10.10 -30.71 7.48
C ALA A 107 -11.60 -30.49 7.78
N PRO A 108 -11.97 -30.25 9.06
CA PRO A 108 -13.35 -29.97 9.43
C PRO A 108 -13.96 -28.81 8.64
N HIS A 109 -15.21 -28.98 8.23
CA HIS A 109 -15.95 -27.96 7.48
C HIS A 109 -16.35 -26.78 8.38
N PRO A 110 -16.34 -25.52 7.87
CA PRO A 110 -15.87 -25.13 6.54
C PRO A 110 -14.34 -25.10 6.45
N ASN A 111 -13.78 -25.92 5.56
CA ASN A 111 -12.36 -26.01 5.27
C ASN A 111 -11.95 -25.10 4.10
N THR A 112 -10.68 -25.15 3.72
CA THR A 112 -10.12 -24.30 2.66
C THR A 112 -10.80 -24.51 1.30
N VAL A 113 -11.17 -25.75 0.96
CA VAL A 113 -11.86 -26.04 -0.31
C VAL A 113 -13.25 -25.42 -0.31
N ASP A 114 -14.00 -25.55 0.79
CA ASP A 114 -15.32 -24.92 0.93
C ASP A 114 -15.21 -23.40 0.78
N ARG A 115 -14.19 -22.79 1.41
CA ARG A 115 -13.93 -21.34 1.32
C ARG A 115 -13.52 -20.92 -0.09
N LEU A 116 -12.77 -21.74 -0.81
CA LEU A 116 -12.37 -21.45 -2.19
C LEU A 116 -13.57 -21.51 -3.13
N VAL A 117 -14.43 -22.51 -2.97
CA VAL A 117 -15.65 -22.70 -3.78
C VAL A 117 -16.66 -21.60 -3.47
N ALA A 118 -17.05 -21.43 -2.20
CA ALA A 118 -18.03 -20.43 -1.78
C ALA A 118 -17.52 -18.98 -1.92
N GLY A 119 -16.20 -18.77 -1.86
CA GLY A 119 -15.59 -17.45 -1.97
C GLY A 119 -15.47 -16.92 -3.40
N CYS A 120 -15.79 -17.73 -4.42
CA CYS A 120 -15.74 -17.29 -5.80
C CYS A 120 -17.08 -16.66 -6.22
N PRO A 121 -17.15 -15.35 -6.50
CA PRO A 121 -18.41 -14.68 -6.86
C PRO A 121 -18.94 -15.03 -8.26
N PHE A 122 -18.24 -15.89 -9.01
CA PHE A 122 -18.57 -16.28 -10.38
C PHE A 122 -18.68 -17.81 -10.54
N ASP A 123 -18.81 -18.54 -9.44
CA ASP A 123 -18.99 -20.00 -9.43
C ASP A 123 -17.97 -20.74 -10.31
N CYS A 124 -16.72 -20.29 -10.27
CA CYS A 124 -15.67 -20.84 -11.12
C CYS A 124 -15.11 -22.15 -10.58
N PHE A 125 -15.28 -22.43 -9.29
CA PHE A 125 -14.73 -23.61 -8.64
C PHE A 125 -15.85 -24.58 -8.26
N THR A 126 -15.62 -25.87 -8.46
CA THR A 126 -16.54 -26.93 -8.03
C THR A 126 -15.73 -28.04 -7.40
N TRP A 127 -16.15 -28.49 -6.22
CA TRP A 127 -15.60 -29.67 -5.56
C TRP A 127 -16.62 -30.81 -5.65
N ALA A 128 -16.29 -31.87 -6.38
CA ALA A 128 -17.14 -33.05 -6.53
C ALA A 128 -16.27 -34.30 -6.68
N ASP A 129 -16.69 -35.40 -6.06
CA ASP A 129 -16.04 -36.71 -6.18
C ASP A 129 -14.51 -36.68 -5.93
N GLY A 130 -14.08 -35.87 -4.96
CA GLY A 130 -12.68 -35.72 -4.59
C GLY A 130 -11.83 -34.89 -5.57
N THR A 131 -12.46 -34.18 -6.52
CA THR A 131 -11.77 -33.39 -7.54
C THR A 131 -12.21 -31.93 -7.50
N LEU A 132 -11.24 -31.01 -7.52
CA LEU A 132 -11.48 -29.58 -7.67
C LEU A 132 -11.43 -29.21 -9.16
N THR A 133 -12.55 -28.77 -9.71
CA THR A 133 -12.63 -28.25 -11.08
C THR A 133 -12.60 -26.73 -11.07
N PHE A 134 -11.79 -26.13 -11.94
CA PHE A 134 -11.76 -24.69 -12.17
C PHE A 134 -12.26 -24.37 -13.59
N ASN A 135 -13.47 -23.82 -13.70
CA ASN A 135 -14.02 -23.29 -14.94
C ASN A 135 -13.36 -21.93 -15.28
N ARG A 136 -12.43 -21.97 -16.23
CA ARG A 136 -11.63 -20.81 -16.65
C ARG A 136 -12.43 -19.80 -17.48
N GLU A 137 -13.44 -20.27 -18.23
CA GLU A 137 -14.29 -19.44 -19.09
C GLU A 137 -15.17 -18.49 -18.27
N ARG A 138 -15.64 -18.95 -17.10
CA ARG A 138 -16.41 -18.12 -16.15
C ARG A 138 -15.55 -17.16 -15.32
N CYS A 139 -14.23 -17.26 -15.39
CA CYS A 139 -13.35 -16.47 -14.54
C CYS A 139 -13.26 -15.01 -15.02
N HIS A 140 -13.72 -14.06 -14.20
CA HIS A 140 -13.61 -12.62 -14.46
C HIS A 140 -12.34 -11.96 -13.89
N LEU A 141 -11.34 -12.74 -13.46
CA LEU A 141 -10.06 -12.24 -12.96
C LEU A 141 -10.17 -11.27 -11.77
N CYS A 142 -11.19 -11.44 -10.91
CA CYS A 142 -11.41 -10.60 -9.73
C CYS A 142 -10.42 -10.86 -8.57
N THR A 143 -9.54 -11.86 -8.73
CA THR A 143 -8.47 -12.25 -7.79
C THR A 143 -8.89 -12.67 -6.39
N ALA A 144 -10.20 -12.77 -6.10
CA ALA A 144 -10.71 -13.16 -4.76
C ALA A 144 -10.19 -14.53 -4.30
N CYS A 145 -9.98 -15.46 -5.24
CA CYS A 145 -9.45 -16.78 -4.95
C CYS A 145 -7.95 -16.82 -4.70
N PHE A 146 -7.20 -15.72 -4.91
CA PHE A 146 -5.74 -15.71 -4.82
C PHE A 146 -5.27 -16.11 -3.43
N ASN A 147 -5.79 -15.47 -2.38
CA ASN A 147 -5.34 -15.73 -1.02
C ASN A 147 -5.65 -17.18 -0.58
N THR A 148 -6.92 -17.59 -0.70
CA THR A 148 -7.38 -18.93 -0.30
C THR A 148 -6.80 -20.04 -1.17
N GLY A 149 -6.60 -19.79 -2.46
CA GLY A 149 -6.13 -20.80 -3.40
C GLY A 149 -4.61 -20.89 -3.50
N ALA A 150 -3.91 -19.75 -3.72
CA ALA A 150 -2.48 -19.75 -3.99
C ALA A 150 -1.63 -19.99 -2.73
N PHE A 151 -1.94 -19.32 -1.61
CA PHE A 151 -1.14 -19.49 -0.39
C PHE A 151 -1.38 -20.82 0.33
N THR A 152 -2.42 -21.57 -0.07
CA THR A 152 -2.66 -22.93 0.44
C THR A 152 -2.12 -24.00 -0.51
N GLY A 153 -1.53 -23.59 -1.63
CA GLY A 153 -0.97 -24.48 -2.65
C GLY A 153 -1.99 -25.18 -3.54
N ILE A 154 -3.30 -24.91 -3.36
CA ILE A 154 -4.37 -25.48 -4.19
C ILE A 154 -4.31 -24.92 -5.62
N LEU A 155 -4.14 -23.61 -5.74
CA LEU A 155 -3.86 -22.97 -7.02
C LEU A 155 -2.36 -22.76 -7.14
N ALA A 156 -1.76 -23.23 -8.23
CA ALA A 156 -0.33 -23.12 -8.48
C ALA A 156 -0.08 -21.96 -9.46
N PRO A 157 0.48 -20.82 -9.00
CA PRO A 157 0.88 -19.73 -9.89
C PRO A 157 1.96 -20.18 -10.87
N ASN A 158 2.07 -19.49 -12.01
CA ASN A 158 3.22 -19.67 -12.89
C ASN A 158 4.49 -19.16 -12.16
N PRO A 159 5.57 -19.97 -12.01
CA PRO A 159 6.78 -19.56 -11.30
C PRO A 159 7.42 -18.27 -11.85
N GLU A 160 7.27 -18.00 -13.16
CA GLU A 160 7.77 -16.77 -13.81
C GLU A 160 7.19 -15.50 -13.18
N VAL A 161 5.95 -15.55 -12.68
CA VAL A 161 5.29 -14.43 -12.02
C VAL A 161 6.07 -13.96 -10.79
N MET A 162 6.55 -14.91 -9.99
CA MET A 162 7.27 -14.63 -8.74
C MET A 162 8.61 -13.91 -8.99
N LEU A 163 9.21 -14.12 -10.18
CA LEU A 163 10.46 -13.49 -10.59
C LEU A 163 10.27 -12.04 -11.07
N ILE A 164 9.08 -11.72 -11.59
CA ILE A 164 8.77 -10.42 -12.20
C ILE A 164 8.19 -9.42 -11.20
N TRP A 165 7.53 -9.89 -10.13
CA TRP A 165 6.81 -9.03 -9.18
C TRP A 165 7.63 -7.88 -8.62
N ALA A 166 8.88 -8.13 -8.23
CA ALA A 166 9.76 -7.09 -7.71
C ALA A 166 9.97 -5.93 -8.70
N ALA A 167 10.02 -6.20 -10.01
CA ALA A 167 10.21 -5.18 -11.04
C ALA A 167 8.92 -4.40 -11.37
N THR A 168 7.75 -5.06 -11.26
CA THR A 168 6.45 -4.42 -11.52
C THR A 168 6.01 -3.46 -10.42
N ILE A 169 6.58 -3.55 -9.21
CA ILE A 169 6.28 -2.63 -8.11
C ILE A 169 6.73 -1.20 -8.46
N PRO A 170 8.01 -0.95 -8.85
CA PRO A 170 8.44 0.35 -9.36
C PRO A 170 7.72 0.81 -10.62
N ASP A 171 7.35 -0.10 -11.52
CA ASP A 171 6.53 0.27 -12.68
C ASP A 171 5.23 0.94 -12.26
N ALA A 172 4.47 0.29 -11.35
CA ALA A 172 3.21 0.81 -10.85
C ALA A 172 3.41 2.14 -10.10
N PHE A 173 4.44 2.22 -9.23
CA PHE A 173 4.82 3.46 -8.56
C PHE A 173 4.99 4.59 -9.58
N SER A 174 5.73 4.35 -10.66
CA SER A 174 6.04 5.39 -11.63
C SER A 174 4.82 5.92 -12.35
N GLY A 175 3.81 5.08 -12.62
CA GLY A 175 2.52 5.56 -13.10
C GLY A 175 1.83 6.51 -12.12
N TYR A 176 1.84 6.17 -10.82
CA TYR A 176 1.20 6.99 -9.78
C TYR A 176 1.91 8.33 -9.59
N VAL A 177 3.24 8.33 -9.46
CA VAL A 177 4.01 9.57 -9.26
C VAL A 177 4.06 10.41 -10.52
N HIS A 178 4.02 9.81 -11.71
CA HIS A 178 3.83 10.57 -12.95
C HIS A 178 2.48 11.31 -12.97
N ALA A 179 1.41 10.65 -12.51
CA ALA A 179 0.08 11.25 -12.44
C ALA A 179 -0.06 12.34 -11.36
N ILE A 180 0.61 12.19 -10.21
CA ILE A 180 0.58 13.17 -9.12
C ILE A 180 1.53 14.36 -9.41
N GLY A 181 2.70 14.06 -9.97
CA GLY A 181 3.82 14.99 -10.16
C GLY A 181 4.96 14.67 -9.20
N LYS A 182 6.14 14.36 -9.75
CA LYS A 182 7.33 13.91 -8.99
C LYS A 182 7.75 14.90 -7.89
N ASP A 183 7.69 16.20 -8.16
CA ASP A 183 8.12 17.24 -7.23
C ASP A 183 7.12 17.49 -6.08
N LYS A 184 5.95 16.83 -6.12
CA LYS A 184 4.88 16.95 -5.12
C LYS A 184 4.89 15.83 -4.09
N VAL A 185 5.86 14.92 -4.15
CA VAL A 185 5.94 13.77 -3.24
C VAL A 185 7.24 13.79 -2.45
N GLY A 186 7.13 13.70 -1.12
CA GLY A 186 8.25 13.46 -0.20
C GLY A 186 8.14 12.08 0.43
N TYR A 187 9.28 11.50 0.82
CA TYR A 187 9.37 10.14 1.33
C TYR A 187 10.03 10.12 2.70
N VAL A 188 9.45 9.35 3.63
CA VAL A 188 9.98 9.11 4.96
C VAL A 188 9.96 7.60 5.20
N ASN A 189 11.13 7.02 5.46
CA ASN A 189 11.29 5.60 5.80
C ASN A 189 11.64 5.45 7.28
N TYR A 190 10.78 4.76 8.02
CA TYR A 190 11.05 4.26 9.35
C TYR A 190 11.76 2.91 9.22
N ALA A 191 13.07 2.89 9.41
CA ALA A 191 13.91 1.70 9.36
C ALA A 191 14.13 1.18 10.79
N MET A 192 13.06 0.68 11.38
CA MET A 192 13.00 0.19 12.76
C MET A 192 12.20 -1.12 12.77
N ASP A 193 12.46 -2.04 13.70
CA ASP A 193 11.74 -3.32 13.81
C ASP A 193 11.67 -4.07 12.47
N ILE A 194 12.81 -4.06 11.75
CA ILE A 194 12.95 -4.51 10.36
C ILE A 194 12.73 -6.02 10.25
N ALA A 195 11.47 -6.44 10.11
CA ALA A 195 11.12 -7.86 10.02
C ALA A 195 11.45 -8.46 8.63
N PRO A 196 11.64 -9.80 8.53
CA PRO A 196 11.84 -10.48 7.26
C PRO A 196 10.71 -10.28 6.26
N TRP A 197 9.46 -10.20 6.71
CA TRP A 197 8.26 -10.07 5.87
C TRP A 197 7.45 -8.83 6.20
N CYS A 198 6.58 -8.45 5.26
CA CYS A 198 5.80 -7.21 5.28
C CYS A 198 4.77 -7.16 6.42
N ASP A 199 4.33 -5.94 6.77
CA ASP A 199 3.14 -5.72 7.64
C ASP A 199 1.82 -6.19 7.01
N CYS A 200 1.87 -6.62 5.74
CA CYS A 200 0.74 -7.27 5.10
C CYS A 200 0.52 -8.71 5.56
N CYS A 201 1.51 -9.32 6.23
CA CYS A 201 1.37 -10.59 6.91
C CYS A 201 0.74 -10.38 8.30
N ALA A 202 -0.12 -11.31 8.72
CA ALA A 202 -0.81 -11.24 10.02
C ALA A 202 0.09 -11.59 11.23
N TRP A 203 1.40 -11.68 11.02
CA TRP A 203 2.41 -12.02 12.01
C TRP A 203 3.72 -11.29 11.67
N SER A 204 4.59 -11.11 12.66
CA SER A 204 5.94 -10.58 12.47
C SER A 204 6.95 -11.51 13.13
N ASP A 205 8.11 -11.63 12.51
CA ASP A 205 9.26 -12.31 13.07
C ASP A 205 10.14 -11.34 13.87
N ARG A 206 11.22 -11.87 14.47
CA ARG A 206 12.31 -11.08 15.03
C ARG A 206 12.94 -10.18 13.96
N ALA A 207 13.26 -8.95 14.34
CA ALA A 207 13.92 -7.99 13.45
C ALA A 207 15.26 -8.55 12.93
N VAL A 208 15.51 -8.38 11.64
CA VAL A 208 16.69 -8.88 10.90
C VAL A 208 17.96 -8.16 11.36
N VAL A 209 17.87 -6.85 11.59
CA VAL A 209 18.96 -5.99 12.08
C VAL A 209 18.43 -5.03 13.14
N PRO A 210 19.31 -4.38 13.95
CA PRO A 210 18.90 -3.30 14.85
C PRO A 210 18.25 -2.11 14.14
N ASN A 211 17.58 -1.25 14.91
CA ASN A 211 16.95 -0.03 14.40
C ASN A 211 18.00 0.91 13.79
N LEU A 212 17.73 1.36 12.57
CA LEU A 212 18.58 2.25 11.78
C LEU A 212 18.11 3.72 11.84
N GLY A 213 16.90 3.95 12.34
CA GLY A 213 16.32 5.27 12.56
C GLY A 213 15.27 5.66 11.52
N VAL A 214 15.13 6.96 11.31
CA VAL A 214 14.17 7.54 10.37
C VAL A 214 14.93 8.29 9.28
N LEU A 215 14.69 7.93 8.03
CA LEU A 215 15.29 8.56 6.86
C LEU A 215 14.22 9.39 6.15
N ALA A 216 14.64 10.49 5.52
CA ALA A 216 13.77 11.31 4.69
C ALA A 216 14.47 11.73 3.40
N SER A 217 13.73 11.79 2.30
CA SER A 217 14.25 12.15 0.98
C SER A 217 13.15 12.66 0.06
N LYS A 218 13.54 13.38 -1.00
CA LYS A 218 12.69 13.65 -2.17
C LYS A 218 12.90 12.65 -3.31
N ASP A 219 13.90 11.78 -3.19
CA ASP A 219 14.19 10.72 -4.15
C ASP A 219 13.84 9.36 -3.51
N PRO A 220 12.85 8.62 -4.05
CA PRO A 220 12.37 7.36 -3.50
C PRO A 220 13.34 6.20 -3.75
N VAL A 221 14.19 6.28 -4.77
CA VAL A 221 15.20 5.25 -5.06
C VAL A 221 16.36 5.42 -4.08
N ALA A 222 16.82 6.65 -3.89
CA ALA A 222 17.92 6.96 -3.00
C ALA A 222 17.63 6.60 -1.53
N ILE A 223 16.40 6.86 -1.04
CA ILE A 223 16.04 6.54 0.36
C ILE A 223 15.96 5.03 0.61
N ASP A 224 15.40 4.27 -0.33
CA ASP A 224 15.33 2.81 -0.22
C ASP A 224 16.73 2.18 -0.37
N MET A 225 17.58 2.74 -1.25
CA MET A 225 18.99 2.34 -1.37
C MET A 225 19.76 2.61 -0.07
N ALA A 226 19.60 3.80 0.52
CA ALA A 226 20.24 4.14 1.78
C ALA A 226 19.80 3.22 2.92
N CYS A 227 18.52 2.83 2.97
CA CYS A 227 18.07 1.83 3.93
C CYS A 227 18.72 0.46 3.70
N LEU A 228 18.83 0.00 2.44
CA LEU A 228 19.53 -1.25 2.12
C LEU A 228 20.99 -1.19 2.59
N ASP A 229 21.75 -0.18 2.17
CA ASP A 229 23.16 -0.02 2.55
C ASP A 229 23.35 0.03 4.06
N MET A 230 22.53 0.81 4.78
CA MET A 230 22.59 0.87 6.24
C MET A 230 22.31 -0.47 6.91
N THR A 231 21.40 -1.29 6.36
CA THR A 231 21.21 -2.65 6.87
C THR A 231 22.46 -3.48 6.68
N GLU A 232 23.13 -3.42 5.53
CA GLU A 232 24.34 -4.20 5.25
C GLU A 232 25.53 -3.80 6.12
N HIS A 233 25.59 -2.56 6.60
CA HIS A 233 26.69 -2.07 7.44
C HIS A 233 26.60 -2.46 8.92
N VAL A 234 25.52 -3.10 9.36
CA VAL A 234 25.35 -3.56 10.74
C VAL A 234 25.32 -5.08 10.83
N LEU A 235 25.55 -5.61 12.04
CA LEU A 235 25.36 -7.03 12.34
C LEU A 235 23.87 -7.39 12.34
N ALA A 236 23.54 -8.61 11.93
CA ALA A 236 22.20 -9.13 12.12
C ALA A 236 21.87 -9.30 13.60
N THR A 237 20.59 -9.20 13.95
CA THR A 237 20.12 -9.50 15.30
C THR A 237 20.30 -10.99 15.60
N PRO A 238 20.90 -11.38 16.73
CA PRO A 238 21.05 -12.79 17.11
C PRO A 238 19.72 -13.54 17.13
N GLY A 239 19.71 -14.74 16.57
CA GLY A 239 18.53 -15.59 16.37
C GLY A 239 17.47 -14.98 15.47
N SER A 240 17.78 -13.96 14.67
CA SER A 240 16.91 -13.55 13.56
C SER A 240 17.03 -14.55 12.42
N LYS A 241 16.09 -14.51 11.48
CA LYS A 241 16.17 -15.34 10.27
C LYS A 241 17.45 -15.12 9.46
N ALA A 242 18.05 -13.92 9.49
CA ALA A 242 19.36 -13.71 8.87
C ALA A 242 20.47 -14.48 9.60
N ASP A 243 20.44 -14.49 10.93
CA ASP A 243 21.41 -15.21 11.75
C ASP A 243 21.31 -16.73 11.56
N GLU A 244 20.08 -17.25 11.58
CA GLU A 244 19.80 -18.67 11.36
C GLU A 244 20.25 -19.18 9.98
N LEU A 245 20.20 -18.30 8.97
CA LEU A 245 20.61 -18.61 7.60
C LEU A 245 22.08 -18.28 7.31
N GLY A 246 22.84 -17.77 8.29
CA GLY A 246 24.27 -17.48 8.16
C GLY A 246 24.62 -16.16 7.48
N PHE A 247 23.71 -15.19 7.49
CA PHE A 247 23.89 -13.84 6.93
C PHE A 247 24.06 -12.77 8.04
N SER A 248 24.81 -13.11 9.10
CA SER A 248 24.96 -12.25 10.28
C SER A 248 25.95 -11.11 10.08
N GLU A 249 27.01 -11.35 9.32
CA GLU A 249 28.13 -10.43 9.14
C GLU A 249 27.76 -9.18 8.31
N PRO A 250 28.41 -8.03 8.54
CA PRO A 250 28.27 -6.86 7.68
C PRO A 250 28.72 -7.14 6.23
N GLY A 251 28.19 -6.39 5.27
CA GLY A 251 28.45 -6.56 3.83
C GLY A 251 27.73 -7.77 3.22
N THR A 252 26.68 -8.28 3.87
CA THR A 252 25.85 -9.37 3.36
C THR A 252 24.52 -8.86 2.82
N GLU A 253 24.14 -9.32 1.63
CA GLU A 253 22.86 -9.02 0.98
C GLU A 253 21.74 -9.84 1.65
N ARG A 254 21.10 -9.26 2.68
CA ARG A 254 20.16 -10.02 3.53
C ARG A 254 18.80 -10.22 2.89
N PHE A 255 18.20 -9.21 2.26
CA PHE A 255 16.80 -9.30 1.86
C PHE A 255 16.57 -10.32 0.74
N THR A 256 17.54 -10.50 -0.15
CA THR A 256 17.51 -11.53 -1.21
C THR A 256 17.38 -12.94 -0.64
N HIS A 257 18.08 -13.22 0.45
CA HIS A 257 18.14 -14.56 1.05
C HIS A 257 17.09 -14.77 2.14
N VAL A 258 16.74 -13.72 2.87
CA VAL A 258 15.92 -13.80 4.07
C VAL A 258 14.45 -13.48 3.78
N SER A 259 14.19 -12.57 2.85
CA SER A 259 12.86 -11.99 2.63
C SER A 259 12.20 -12.48 1.35
N GLY A 260 12.92 -12.56 0.23
CA GLY A 260 12.35 -12.96 -1.06
C GLY A 260 12.00 -14.46 -1.15
N MET A 261 10.72 -14.79 -1.38
CA MET A 261 10.28 -16.18 -1.59
C MET A 261 10.88 -16.81 -2.85
N ALA A 262 11.19 -16.00 -3.86
CA ALA A 262 11.77 -16.43 -5.13
C ALA A 262 13.29 -16.23 -5.19
N GLY A 263 13.94 -15.77 -4.12
CA GLY A 263 15.38 -15.50 -4.09
C GLY A 263 15.85 -14.46 -5.11
N VAL A 264 14.96 -13.54 -5.51
CA VAL A 264 15.29 -12.45 -6.43
C VAL A 264 16.15 -11.41 -5.70
N SER A 265 17.11 -10.80 -6.40
CA SER A 265 18.00 -9.80 -5.80
C SER A 265 17.23 -8.59 -5.24
N GLN A 266 17.65 -8.11 -4.07
CA GLN A 266 17.11 -6.93 -3.40
C GLN A 266 17.29 -5.64 -4.22
N TYR A 267 18.20 -5.64 -5.20
CA TYR A 267 18.41 -4.52 -6.09
C TYR A 267 17.41 -4.44 -7.26
N VAL A 268 16.54 -5.44 -7.45
CA VAL A 268 15.59 -5.43 -8.57
C VAL A 268 14.63 -4.25 -8.49
N GLN A 269 14.11 -3.93 -7.31
CA GLN A 269 13.26 -2.74 -7.14
C GLN A 269 14.04 -1.44 -7.42
N ILE A 270 15.28 -1.33 -6.91
CA ILE A 270 16.14 -0.14 -7.10
C ILE A 270 16.41 0.08 -8.59
N ASN A 271 16.90 -0.94 -9.28
CA ASN A 271 17.26 -0.86 -10.70
C ASN A 271 16.04 -0.60 -11.59
N SER A 272 14.90 -1.21 -11.27
CA SER A 272 13.66 -0.94 -11.99
C SER A 272 13.21 0.51 -11.77
N GLY A 273 13.29 1.03 -10.54
CA GLY A 273 12.97 2.43 -10.24
C GLY A 273 13.86 3.43 -10.96
N ILE A 274 15.16 3.16 -11.06
CA ILE A 274 16.09 3.96 -11.89
C ILE A 274 15.66 3.92 -13.35
N TYR A 275 15.38 2.72 -13.88
CA TYR A 275 14.91 2.56 -15.25
C TYR A 275 13.60 3.33 -15.49
N ASN A 276 12.65 3.28 -14.56
CA ASN A 276 11.39 4.01 -14.68
C ASN A 276 11.55 5.55 -14.59
N GLY A 277 12.73 6.05 -14.20
CA GLY A 277 13.00 7.48 -14.04
C GLY A 277 12.57 8.05 -12.67
N LEU A 278 12.37 7.19 -11.68
CA LEU A 278 11.93 7.60 -10.34
C LEU A 278 13.00 8.33 -9.56
N GLY A 279 14.27 8.01 -9.80
CA GLY A 279 15.37 8.56 -9.02
C GLY A 279 16.71 7.93 -9.35
N THR A 280 17.66 8.12 -8.46
CA THR A 280 19.01 7.54 -8.52
C THR A 280 19.33 6.74 -7.27
N SER A 281 20.20 5.74 -7.39
CA SER A 281 20.76 5.03 -6.23
C SER A 281 21.88 5.82 -5.56
N GLU A 282 22.43 6.86 -6.20
CA GLU A 282 23.46 7.70 -5.60
C GLU A 282 22.84 8.65 -4.57
N TYR A 283 23.42 8.69 -3.37
CA TYR A 283 22.96 9.57 -2.30
C TYR A 283 24.11 10.08 -1.44
N LYS A 284 23.85 11.20 -0.76
CA LYS A 284 24.70 11.68 0.34
C LYS A 284 23.88 11.59 1.62
N LEU A 285 24.33 10.76 2.56
CA LEU A 285 23.74 10.71 3.88
C LEU A 285 24.10 11.99 4.65
N ILE A 286 23.09 12.73 5.07
CA ILE A 286 23.23 13.91 5.94
C ILE A 286 22.56 13.54 7.27
N VAL A 287 23.36 13.44 8.32
CA VAL A 287 22.83 13.21 9.66
C VAL A 287 22.24 14.52 10.16
N SER A 288 20.95 14.51 10.49
CA SER A 288 20.31 15.67 11.11
C SER A 288 20.72 15.72 12.57
N ASP A 289 21.35 16.82 12.98
CA ASP A 289 21.51 17.12 14.39
C ASP A 289 20.12 17.44 14.98
N PRO A 290 19.78 16.93 16.17
CA PRO A 290 18.56 17.34 16.85
C PRO A 290 18.62 18.84 17.10
N VAL A 291 17.57 19.56 16.68
CA VAL A 291 17.46 21.00 16.90
C VAL A 291 17.36 21.22 18.40
N ALA A 292 18.23 22.05 18.99
CA ALA A 292 18.28 22.29 20.44
C ALA A 292 17.03 23.02 21.00
N ASN A 293 16.09 23.40 20.14
CA ASN A 293 14.84 24.06 20.48
C ASN A 293 13.69 23.40 19.69
N ASP A 294 13.10 22.40 20.30
CA ASP A 294 12.05 21.51 19.82
C ASP A 294 10.68 22.21 19.69
N GLU A 295 10.60 23.47 20.14
CA GLU A 295 9.36 24.24 20.24
C GLU A 295 8.98 24.96 18.94
N GLU A 296 9.89 25.05 17.96
CA GLU A 296 9.63 25.70 16.68
C GLU A 296 8.93 24.73 15.70
N PHE A 297 7.69 24.35 16.04
CA PHE A 297 6.81 23.62 15.13
C PHE A 297 6.62 24.44 13.84
N TRP A 298 6.88 23.84 12.67
CA TRP A 298 6.93 24.56 11.38
C TRP A 298 5.60 25.15 10.93
N MET A 299 4.49 24.71 11.54
CA MET A 299 3.22 25.43 11.46
C MET A 299 3.12 26.34 12.67
N LYS A 300 2.95 27.65 12.47
CA LYS A 300 2.67 28.54 13.60
C LYS A 300 1.42 28.01 14.32
N PRO A 301 1.51 27.58 15.58
CA PRO A 301 0.35 27.09 16.30
C PRO A 301 -0.72 28.19 16.29
N TYR A 302 -1.98 27.79 16.09
CA TYR A 302 -3.09 28.70 16.33
C TYR A 302 -3.12 28.95 17.84
N THR A 303 -2.93 30.20 18.23
CA THR A 303 -2.96 30.62 19.63
C THR A 303 -3.98 31.73 19.79
N ALA A 304 -4.33 32.08 21.02
CA ALA A 304 -5.17 33.25 21.28
C ALA A 304 -4.57 34.55 20.68
N ALA A 305 -3.24 34.62 20.53
CA ALA A 305 -2.53 35.74 19.92
C ALA A 305 -2.32 35.60 18.40
N ASN A 306 -2.53 34.41 17.83
CA ASN A 306 -2.34 34.09 16.42
C ASN A 306 -3.50 33.20 15.94
N VAL A 307 -4.69 33.82 15.84
CA VAL A 307 -5.95 33.11 15.60
C VAL A 307 -6.02 32.52 14.19
N TRP A 308 -6.75 31.41 14.04
CA TRP A 308 -6.85 30.63 12.80
C TRP A 308 -7.10 31.48 11.54
N GLY A 309 -8.06 32.42 11.60
CA GLY A 309 -8.37 33.30 10.47
C GLY A 309 -7.21 34.21 10.04
N GLN A 310 -6.34 34.61 10.97
CA GLN A 310 -5.15 35.41 10.68
C GLN A 310 -4.02 34.56 10.08
N VAL A 311 -3.87 33.31 10.56
CA VAL A 311 -2.90 32.35 10.03
C VAL A 311 -3.23 31.97 8.59
N HIS A 312 -4.50 31.73 8.28
CA HIS A 312 -4.95 31.27 6.97
C HIS A 312 -5.52 32.39 6.07
N ARG A 313 -5.25 33.67 6.40
CA ARG A 313 -5.85 34.84 5.76
C ARG A 313 -5.75 34.86 4.24
N GLU A 314 -4.61 34.46 3.67
CA GLU A 314 -4.40 34.52 2.23
C GLU A 314 -5.15 33.41 1.49
N GLU A 315 -5.29 32.22 2.10
CA GLU A 315 -6.10 31.13 1.53
C GLU A 315 -7.60 31.45 1.64
N LEU A 316 -8.04 31.97 2.78
CA LEU A 316 -9.43 32.40 2.97
C LEU A 316 -9.82 33.47 1.95
N ARG A 317 -8.91 34.39 1.58
CA ARG A 317 -9.16 35.42 0.56
C ARG A 317 -9.36 34.88 -0.85
N LYS A 318 -8.93 33.66 -1.14
CA LYS A 318 -9.14 33.03 -2.46
C LYS A 318 -10.54 32.46 -2.62
N LEU A 319 -11.27 32.25 -1.52
CA LEU A 319 -12.63 31.72 -1.56
C LEU A 319 -13.64 32.83 -1.93
N ASP A 320 -14.66 32.48 -2.71
CA ASP A 320 -15.79 33.37 -2.96
C ASP A 320 -16.78 33.28 -1.81
N TRP A 321 -16.71 34.24 -0.89
CA TRP A 321 -17.62 34.34 0.25
C TRP A 321 -18.97 34.96 -0.10
N ASN A 322 -19.11 35.52 -1.30
CA ASN A 322 -20.34 36.15 -1.71
C ASN A 322 -21.29 35.13 -2.36
N VAL A 323 -22.04 34.43 -1.51
CA VAL A 323 -23.01 33.42 -1.96
C VAL A 323 -24.35 34.00 -2.42
N GLY A 324 -24.45 35.32 -2.61
CA GLY A 324 -25.70 36.00 -2.97
C GLY A 324 -26.71 36.08 -1.82
N ARG A 325 -27.98 36.38 -2.15
CA ARG A 325 -29.06 36.50 -1.15
C ARG A 325 -29.58 35.11 -0.75
N PHE A 326 -29.15 34.62 0.41
CA PHE A 326 -29.51 33.30 0.94
C PHE A 326 -30.57 33.35 2.06
N PHE A 327 -31.10 34.54 2.38
CA PHE A 327 -32.02 34.76 3.50
C PHE A 327 -33.26 35.55 3.07
N HIS A 328 -34.35 35.37 3.82
CA HIS A 328 -35.55 36.21 3.73
C HIS A 328 -35.37 37.50 4.54
N ASP A 329 -36.06 38.58 4.15
CA ASP A 329 -35.96 39.87 4.86
C ASP A 329 -36.41 39.77 6.32
N ASP A 330 -37.35 38.88 6.59
CA ASP A 330 -37.86 38.58 7.93
C ASP A 330 -37.90 37.07 8.17
N LEU A 331 -37.87 36.69 9.45
CA LEU A 331 -38.18 35.33 9.87
C LEU A 331 -39.58 34.97 9.38
N GLN A 332 -39.69 33.88 8.63
CA GLN A 332 -40.96 33.43 8.05
C GLN A 332 -41.92 32.83 9.10
N MET A 333 -41.49 32.77 10.36
CA MET A 333 -42.23 32.34 11.53
C MET A 333 -41.82 33.24 12.69
N SER A 334 -42.71 33.52 13.64
CA SER A 334 -42.31 34.33 14.80
C SER A 334 -41.33 33.57 15.70
N MET A 335 -40.47 34.30 16.42
CA MET A 335 -39.58 33.72 17.43
C MET A 335 -40.35 32.96 18.51
N VAL A 336 -41.57 33.42 18.83
CA VAL A 336 -42.47 32.75 19.76
C VAL A 336 -42.87 31.38 19.19
N GLU A 337 -43.39 31.33 17.98
CA GLU A 337 -43.79 30.07 17.33
C GLU A 337 -42.63 29.09 17.16
N MET A 338 -41.44 29.56 16.76
CA MET A 338 -40.23 28.74 16.68
C MET A 338 -39.78 28.16 18.03
N SER A 339 -40.13 28.83 19.12
CA SER A 339 -39.75 28.43 20.48
C SER A 339 -40.83 27.57 21.17
N LEU A 340 -42.01 27.42 20.56
CA LEU A 340 -43.05 26.55 21.09
C LEU A 340 -42.69 25.08 20.82
N LYS A 341 -42.92 24.23 21.83
CA LYS A 341 -42.80 22.78 21.66
C LYS A 341 -43.81 22.32 20.58
N PRO A 342 -43.36 21.72 19.46
CA PRO A 342 -44.27 21.25 18.43
C PRO A 342 -45.20 20.17 19.00
N LYS A 343 -46.44 20.10 18.48
CA LYS A 343 -47.41 19.08 18.91
C LYS A 343 -46.85 17.69 18.58
N GLY A 344 -46.61 16.89 19.62
CA GLY A 344 -46.23 15.48 19.52
C GLY A 344 -47.45 14.57 19.33
N ARG A 345 -47.25 13.26 19.53
CA ARG A 345 -48.19 12.14 19.24
C ARG A 345 -49.67 12.52 19.31
N VAL A 346 -50.35 12.37 18.17
CA VAL A 346 -51.82 12.43 18.07
C VAL A 346 -52.31 10.99 18.25
N GLU A 347 -53.06 10.71 19.33
CA GLU A 347 -53.76 9.42 19.49
C GLU A 347 -55.00 9.44 18.59
N GLY A 348 -55.12 8.42 17.75
CA GLY A 348 -56.29 8.17 16.90
C GLY A 348 -57.24 7.19 17.56
#